data_AF-A0A6N6Q107-F1
#
_entry.id   AF-A0A6N6Q107-F1
#
_cell.length_a   1.000
_cell.length_b   1.000
_cell.length_c   1.000
_cell.angle_alpha   90.00
_cell.angle_beta   90.00
_cell.angle_gamma   90.00
#
_symmetry.space_group_name_H-M   'P 1'
#
loop_
_entity.id
_entity.type
_entity.pdbx_description
1 polymer ?
#
loop_
_entity_poly.entity_id
_entity_poly.type
_entity_poly.pdbx_seq_one_letter_code
_entity_poly.pdbx_strand_id
1 'polypeptide(L)'
;MMTARARGVSLTTVSAMIRTRPSFHGPVWWVLALASIAAVAAPAGPAVAPVVAAGQSFSWTRFLAPFHMVVLHFPIGVVSMAALLEVWNWRKPSAELRRVVQFALTVAVLASMATMAFGFLRAEGGDYDPITLARHRGWGIAAGAVTAIAWGLHRLLLGEPRRGGIVAFRLLLFVALMCLVIAGHHGGSLTHGTTFLTENAPNAIKNLLAESPETTAVPGSPAASASREATEAKAVFAHRCIACHGPEKQKGKFRVDDREMLLHGGKSGIAAVVPGDPGKSNLIRLCTLPKDNDDAMPPEGKEPLDAQELMALVKWIQAGAPF
;
A
#
# COMPACT_ATOMS: atom_id res chain seq x y z
N MET A 1 -81.49 40.57 -41.91
CA MET A 1 -81.18 39.69 -40.76
C MET A 1 -79.84 40.11 -40.18
N MET A 2 -79.90 40.66 -38.97
CA MET A 2 -78.92 40.70 -37.89
C MET A 2 -77.39 40.71 -38.16
N THR A 3 -76.82 41.84 -37.73
CA THR A 3 -75.49 42.04 -37.12
C THR A 3 -75.08 40.97 -36.10
N ALA A 4 -73.77 40.69 -35.95
CA ALA A 4 -73.07 40.84 -34.65
C ALA A 4 -71.59 40.43 -34.70
N ARG A 5 -70.76 41.35 -34.19
CA ARG A 5 -69.38 41.23 -33.76
C ARG A 5 -69.38 40.79 -32.28
N ALA A 6 -68.55 39.84 -31.87
CA ALA A 6 -68.26 39.55 -30.46
C ALA A 6 -66.79 39.11 -30.34
N ARG A 7 -65.89 40.00 -29.90
CA ARG A 7 -65.46 40.26 -28.52
C ARG A 7 -64.66 39.10 -27.91
N GLY A 8 -63.37 39.35 -27.70
CA GLY A 8 -62.53 38.56 -26.82
C GLY A 8 -62.91 38.76 -25.35
N VAL A 9 -62.59 37.74 -24.54
CA VAL A 9 -62.53 37.84 -23.09
C VAL A 9 -61.30 37.05 -22.63
N SER A 10 -60.42 37.78 -21.95
CA SER A 10 -59.28 37.29 -21.17
C SER A 10 -59.74 36.38 -20.04
N LEU A 11 -59.12 35.22 -19.88
CA LEU A 11 -59.23 34.38 -18.68
C LEU A 11 -57.92 34.46 -17.89
N THR A 12 -57.67 35.64 -17.33
CA THR A 12 -56.92 35.75 -16.07
C THR A 12 -57.88 35.55 -14.91
N THR A 13 -57.48 34.70 -13.96
CA THR A 13 -58.03 34.54 -12.59
C THR A 13 -59.04 33.41 -12.39
N VAL A 14 -58.54 32.17 -12.32
CA VAL A 14 -58.96 31.26 -11.25
C VAL A 14 -57.70 30.88 -10.49
N SER A 15 -57.59 31.48 -9.31
CA SER A 15 -56.51 31.28 -8.36
C SER A 15 -56.82 30.07 -7.48
N ALA A 16 -55.76 29.37 -7.09
CA ALA A 16 -55.59 28.54 -5.90
C ALA A 16 -56.03 27.06 -5.94
N MET A 17 -55.20 26.25 -5.26
CA MET A 17 -55.31 24.82 -4.92
C MET A 17 -55.00 23.86 -6.10
N ILE A 18 -53.91 23.08 -6.16
CA ILE A 18 -53.10 22.44 -5.13
C ILE A 18 -51.64 22.34 -5.62
N ARG A 19 -50.76 22.79 -4.74
CA ARG A 19 -49.31 22.68 -4.79
C ARG A 19 -48.92 21.35 -4.14
N THR A 20 -48.38 20.39 -4.87
CA THR A 20 -47.42 19.40 -4.34
C THR A 20 -46.45 18.98 -5.44
N ARG A 21 -45.25 19.56 -5.37
CA ARG A 21 -44.06 19.06 -6.08
C ARG A 21 -43.68 17.72 -5.45
N PRO A 22 -43.27 16.69 -6.22
CA PRO A 22 -42.65 15.52 -5.62
C PRO A 22 -41.29 15.92 -5.06
N SER A 23 -41.20 15.99 -3.73
CA SER A 23 -39.95 16.05 -3.00
C SER A 23 -39.26 14.68 -3.12
N PHE A 24 -38.19 14.63 -3.90
CA PHE A 24 -37.23 13.52 -3.83
C PHE A 24 -36.52 13.57 -2.48
N HIS A 25 -37.15 12.98 -1.47
CA HIS A 25 -36.50 12.59 -0.24
C HIS A 25 -35.66 11.35 -0.52
N GLY A 26 -34.34 11.50 -0.42
CA GLY A 26 -33.41 10.38 -0.45
C GLY A 26 -33.63 9.45 0.75
N PRO A 27 -33.59 8.13 0.57
CA PRO A 27 -33.57 7.20 1.67
C PRO A 27 -32.12 6.93 2.10
N VAL A 28 -31.77 7.52 3.24
CA VAL A 28 -30.57 7.35 4.08
C VAL A 28 -30.53 5.93 4.69
N TRP A 29 -30.46 4.89 3.85
CA TRP A 29 -30.54 3.49 4.31
C TRP A 29 -29.26 2.67 4.13
N TRP A 30 -28.16 3.28 3.69
CA TRP A 30 -26.86 2.60 3.58
C TRP A 30 -25.95 2.77 4.81
N VAL A 31 -26.36 3.53 5.84
CA VAL A 31 -25.52 3.84 7.02
C VAL A 31 -25.79 2.91 8.22
N LEU A 32 -26.74 1.97 8.14
CA LEU A 32 -27.07 1.06 9.26
C LEU A 32 -26.92 -0.44 8.93
N ALA A 33 -26.02 -0.80 8.00
CA ALA A 33 -25.76 -2.20 7.62
C ALA A 33 -24.38 -2.75 8.05
N LEU A 34 -23.67 -2.08 8.96
CA LEU A 34 -22.36 -2.54 9.48
C LEU A 34 -22.20 -2.25 10.98
N ALA A 35 -23.14 -2.72 11.80
CA ALA A 35 -22.96 -2.72 13.26
C ALA A 35 -23.85 -3.80 13.92
N SER A 36 -23.58 -5.07 13.63
CA SER A 36 -24.07 -6.21 14.43
C SER A 36 -23.36 -7.49 13.97
N ILE A 37 -22.23 -7.80 14.59
CA ILE A 37 -21.82 -9.12 15.14
C ILE A 37 -20.45 -8.85 15.76
N ALA A 38 -20.48 -8.35 16.99
CA ALA A 38 -19.33 -8.30 17.86
C ALA A 38 -19.87 -8.46 19.29
N ALA A 39 -20.10 -9.72 19.71
CA ALA A 39 -19.94 -10.10 21.10
C ALA A 39 -19.99 -11.63 21.28
N VAL A 40 -19.01 -12.11 22.05
CA VAL A 40 -18.98 -13.35 22.87
C VAL A 40 -18.55 -14.65 22.16
N ALA A 41 -17.27 -15.01 22.34
CA ALA A 41 -16.91 -16.11 23.24
C ALA A 41 -15.37 -16.24 23.40
N ALA A 42 -14.88 -16.00 24.61
CA ALA A 42 -13.73 -16.67 25.23
C ALA A 42 -14.17 -16.99 26.68
N PRO A 43 -13.57 -17.95 27.43
CA PRO A 43 -12.35 -18.72 27.15
C PRO A 43 -12.51 -20.24 27.37
N ALA A 44 -11.60 -21.07 26.82
CA ALA A 44 -11.31 -22.39 27.36
C ALA A 44 -9.84 -22.78 27.06
N GLY A 45 -9.16 -23.32 28.08
CA GLY A 45 -7.74 -23.73 28.05
C GLY A 45 -7.42 -24.90 27.11
N PRO A 46 -6.20 -25.45 27.17
CA PRO A 46 -5.55 -26.05 26.01
C PRO A 46 -6.10 -27.45 25.74
N ALA A 47 -7.02 -27.54 24.78
CA ALA A 47 -7.31 -28.79 24.11
C ALA A 47 -6.23 -29.01 23.04
N VAL A 48 -5.36 -29.99 23.28
CA VAL A 48 -4.46 -30.54 22.27
C VAL A 48 -5.33 -31.13 21.17
N ALA A 49 -5.58 -30.33 20.13
CA ALA A 49 -6.32 -30.77 18.95
C ALA A 49 -5.43 -31.70 18.10
N PRO A 50 -6.00 -32.74 17.50
CA PRO A 50 -5.25 -33.68 16.68
C PRO A 50 -4.68 -32.96 15.46
N VAL A 51 -3.45 -33.31 15.07
CA VAL A 51 -2.81 -32.91 13.80
C VAL A 51 -3.59 -33.54 12.65
N VAL A 52 -4.75 -32.97 12.35
CA VAL A 52 -5.46 -33.20 11.10
C VAL A 52 -4.75 -32.33 10.08
N ALA A 53 -4.23 -32.96 9.02
CA ALA A 53 -3.67 -32.28 7.86
C ALA A 53 -4.66 -31.20 7.39
N ALA A 54 -4.36 -29.94 7.71
CA ALA A 54 -5.20 -28.81 7.36
C ALA A 54 -5.16 -28.67 5.84
N GLY A 55 -6.21 -29.14 5.17
CA GLY A 55 -6.55 -28.66 3.84
C GLY A 55 -6.55 -27.13 3.90
N GLN A 56 -5.80 -26.49 3.01
CA GLN A 56 -5.66 -25.04 3.02
C GLN A 56 -7.04 -24.40 2.87
N SER A 57 -7.61 -23.91 3.98
CA SER A 57 -8.84 -23.13 3.92
C SER A 57 -8.54 -21.82 3.21
N PHE A 58 -9.40 -21.45 2.27
CA PHE A 58 -9.23 -20.21 1.51
C PHE A 58 -9.28 -19.01 2.47
N SER A 59 -8.25 -18.15 2.41
CA SER A 59 -8.17 -16.94 3.22
C SER A 59 -8.50 -15.72 2.37
N TRP A 60 -9.64 -15.09 2.67
CA TRP A 60 -10.05 -13.83 2.04
C TRP A 60 -9.00 -12.73 2.22
N THR A 61 -8.37 -12.64 3.40
CA THR A 61 -7.32 -11.66 3.68
C THR A 61 -6.12 -11.85 2.75
N ARG A 62 -5.61 -13.08 2.58
CA ARG A 62 -4.48 -13.36 1.69
C ARG A 62 -4.78 -13.08 0.22
N PHE A 63 -6.03 -13.28 -0.21
CA PHE A 63 -6.47 -12.97 -1.56
C PHE A 63 -6.64 -11.46 -1.80
N LEU A 64 -7.24 -10.73 -0.85
CA LEU A 64 -7.60 -9.32 -1.02
C LEU A 64 -6.47 -8.34 -0.65
N ALA A 65 -5.57 -8.70 0.28
CA ALA A 65 -4.48 -7.83 0.73
C ALA A 65 -3.57 -7.28 -0.40
N PRO A 66 -3.21 -8.05 -1.45
CA PRO A 66 -2.41 -7.53 -2.57
C PRO A 66 -3.11 -6.43 -3.38
N PHE A 67 -4.45 -6.38 -3.38
CA PHE A 67 -5.20 -5.38 -4.15
C PHE A 67 -4.99 -3.96 -3.66
N HIS A 68 -4.47 -3.73 -2.44
CA HIS A 68 -4.04 -2.40 -2.02
C HIS A 68 -3.09 -1.75 -3.04
N MET A 69 -2.13 -2.51 -3.56
CA MET A 69 -1.16 -2.03 -4.55
C MET A 69 -1.79 -1.76 -5.91
N VAL A 70 -2.83 -2.50 -6.29
CA VAL A 70 -3.55 -2.27 -7.54
C VAL A 70 -4.43 -1.03 -7.40
N VAL A 71 -5.22 -0.96 -6.34
CA VAL A 71 -6.22 0.08 -6.15
C VAL A 71 -5.60 1.44 -5.78
N LEU A 72 -4.41 1.48 -5.17
CA LEU A 72 -3.74 2.75 -4.83
C LEU A 72 -3.41 3.63 -6.04
N HIS A 73 -3.32 3.05 -7.25
CA HIS A 73 -3.03 3.83 -8.46
C HIS A 73 -4.18 4.77 -8.83
N PHE A 74 -5.43 4.39 -8.49
CA PHE A 74 -6.60 5.20 -8.82
C PHE A 74 -6.63 6.51 -8.02
N PRO A 75 -6.53 6.55 -6.67
CA PRO A 75 -6.47 7.81 -5.94
C PRO A 75 -5.33 8.73 -6.43
N ILE A 76 -4.13 8.18 -6.62
CA ILE A 76 -2.96 8.96 -7.06
C ILE A 76 -3.21 9.59 -8.43
N GLY A 77 -3.62 8.79 -9.41
CA GLY A 77 -3.88 9.27 -10.77
C GLY A 77 -5.05 10.25 -10.83
N VAL A 78 -6.15 9.96 -10.14
CA VAL A 78 -7.37 10.77 -10.22
C VAL A 78 -7.24 12.10 -9.47
N VAL A 79 -6.57 12.14 -8.31
CA VAL A 79 -6.29 13.40 -7.60
C VAL A 79 -5.30 14.26 -8.40
N SER A 80 -4.26 13.65 -8.97
CA SER A 80 -3.31 14.36 -9.85
C SER A 80 -3.99 14.93 -11.09
N MET A 81 -4.88 14.15 -11.71
CA MET A 81 -5.70 14.61 -12.83
C MET A 81 -6.62 15.77 -12.42
N ALA A 82 -7.30 15.67 -11.27
CA ALA A 82 -8.15 16.75 -10.76
C ALA A 82 -7.36 18.05 -10.54
N ALA A 83 -6.12 17.97 -10.07
CA ALA A 83 -5.23 19.12 -9.92
C ALA A 83 -4.83 19.74 -11.27
N LEU A 84 -4.51 18.93 -12.27
CA LEU A 84 -4.21 19.43 -13.62
C LEU A 84 -5.43 20.10 -14.27
N LEU A 85 -6.61 19.50 -14.11
CA LEU A 85 -7.88 20.08 -14.57
C LEU A 85 -8.18 21.40 -13.85
N GLU A 86 -7.88 21.52 -12.56
CA GLU A 86 -8.08 22.77 -11.82
C GLU A 86 -7.07 23.86 -12.24
N VAL A 87 -5.82 23.51 -12.56
CA VAL A 87 -4.86 24.44 -13.16
C VAL A 87 -5.35 24.94 -14.52
N TRP A 88 -5.96 24.07 -15.32
CA TRP A 88 -6.59 24.46 -16.60
C TRP A 88 -7.81 25.36 -16.38
N ASN A 89 -8.66 25.00 -15.40
CA ASN A 89 -9.84 25.76 -14.99
C ASN A 89 -9.49 27.18 -14.53
N TRP A 90 -8.28 27.39 -13.99
CA TRP A 90 -7.80 28.72 -13.66
C TRP A 90 -7.62 29.62 -14.89
N ARG A 91 -7.16 29.08 -16.03
CA ARG A 91 -7.01 29.86 -17.27
C ARG A 91 -8.34 30.07 -18.00
N LYS A 92 -9.17 29.03 -18.05
CA LYS A 92 -10.46 29.05 -18.75
C LYS A 92 -11.56 28.46 -17.85
N PRO A 93 -12.15 29.28 -16.96
CA PRO A 93 -13.20 28.82 -16.06
C PRO A 93 -14.40 28.32 -16.86
N SER A 94 -14.82 27.08 -16.61
CA SER A 94 -16.04 26.51 -17.21
C SER A 94 -16.85 25.72 -16.18
N ALA A 95 -18.17 25.70 -16.36
CA ALA A 95 -19.05 24.93 -15.49
C ALA A 95 -18.91 23.42 -15.73
N GLU A 96 -18.64 23.05 -16.99
CA GLU A 96 -18.43 21.70 -17.49
C GLU A 96 -17.19 21.10 -16.83
N LEU A 97 -16.05 21.80 -16.88
CA LEU A 97 -14.80 21.34 -16.26
C LEU A 97 -14.94 21.17 -14.75
N ARG A 98 -15.65 22.07 -14.07
CA ARG A 98 -15.95 21.91 -12.64
C ARG A 98 -16.79 20.65 -12.37
N ARG A 99 -17.78 20.32 -13.21
CA ARG A 99 -18.53 19.06 -13.08
C ARG A 99 -17.62 17.84 -13.27
N VAL A 100 -16.69 17.89 -14.23
CA VAL A 100 -15.69 16.82 -14.45
C VAL A 100 -14.75 16.68 -13.25
N VAL A 101 -14.25 17.79 -12.68
CA VAL A 101 -13.44 17.79 -11.47
C VAL A 101 -14.20 17.17 -10.29
N GLN A 102 -15.48 17.52 -10.11
CA GLN A 102 -16.30 16.91 -9.05
C GLN A 102 -16.47 15.40 -9.23
N PHE A 103 -16.69 14.95 -10.47
CA PHE A 103 -16.77 13.52 -10.78
C PHE A 103 -15.45 12.83 -10.45
N ALA A 104 -14.31 13.37 -10.90
CA ALA A 104 -12.98 12.86 -10.58
C ALA A 104 -12.76 12.76 -9.06
N LEU A 105 -13.05 13.83 -8.30
CA LEU A 105 -12.93 13.81 -6.84
C LEU A 105 -13.81 12.75 -6.18
N THR A 106 -15.00 12.48 -6.73
CA THR A 106 -15.89 11.43 -6.23
C THR A 106 -15.25 10.05 -6.41
N VAL A 107 -14.71 9.78 -7.60
CA VAL A 107 -13.97 8.54 -7.89
C VAL A 107 -12.74 8.43 -6.98
N ALA A 108 -12.00 9.52 -6.77
CA ALA A 108 -10.84 9.54 -5.89
C ALA A 108 -11.19 9.19 -4.43
N VAL A 109 -12.29 9.73 -3.89
CA VAL A 109 -12.75 9.40 -2.52
C VAL A 109 -13.12 7.93 -2.40
N LEU A 110 -13.92 7.40 -3.33
CA LEU A 110 -14.33 5.99 -3.32
C LEU A 110 -13.12 5.05 -3.44
N ALA A 111 -12.21 5.36 -4.37
CA ALA A 111 -10.98 4.59 -4.53
C ALA A 111 -10.08 4.68 -3.29
N SER A 112 -10.01 5.84 -2.62
CA SER A 112 -9.23 6.00 -1.38
C SER A 112 -9.80 5.15 -0.24
N MET A 113 -11.12 5.07 -0.12
CA MET A 113 -11.79 4.19 0.83
C MET A 113 -11.46 2.72 0.56
N ALA A 114 -11.54 2.29 -0.69
CA ALA A 114 -11.18 0.93 -1.08
C ALA A 114 -9.70 0.62 -0.82
N THR A 115 -8.79 1.53 -1.18
CA THR A 115 -7.35 1.42 -0.90
C THR A 115 -7.07 1.29 0.60
N MET A 116 -7.72 2.11 1.44
CA MET A 116 -7.58 2.00 2.89
C MET A 116 -8.07 0.65 3.42
N ALA A 117 -9.24 0.16 2.96
CA ALA A 117 -9.77 -1.13 3.37
C ALA A 117 -8.80 -2.29 3.05
N PHE A 118 -8.28 -2.36 1.83
CA PHE A 118 -7.27 -3.37 1.47
C PHE A 118 -5.94 -3.16 2.21
N GLY A 119 -5.58 -1.93 2.54
CA GLY A 119 -4.37 -1.61 3.31
C GLY A 119 -4.43 -2.17 4.73
N PHE A 120 -5.60 -2.13 5.38
CA PHE A 120 -5.80 -2.78 6.69
C PHE A 120 -5.60 -4.29 6.63
N LEU A 121 -6.17 -4.95 5.61
CA LEU A 121 -5.97 -6.38 5.38
C LEU A 121 -4.49 -6.73 5.15
N ARG A 122 -3.75 -5.85 4.47
CA ARG A 122 -2.31 -6.03 4.22
C ARG A 122 -1.44 -5.82 5.46
N ALA A 123 -1.89 -5.06 6.45
CA ALA A 123 -1.13 -4.78 7.66
C ALA A 123 -1.08 -5.96 8.65
N GLU A 124 -1.96 -6.96 8.51
CA GLU A 124 -2.11 -8.09 9.45
C GLU A 124 -0.94 -9.09 9.40
N GLY A 125 -0.10 -9.06 8.36
CA GLY A 125 0.98 -10.04 8.15
C GLY A 125 2.21 -9.89 9.06
N GLY A 126 2.39 -8.75 9.73
CA GLY A 126 3.57 -8.51 10.59
C GLY A 126 4.90 -8.33 9.83
N ASP A 127 4.87 -8.33 8.49
CA ASP A 127 6.05 -8.30 7.62
C ASP A 127 6.75 -6.93 7.54
N TYR A 128 6.23 -5.90 8.22
CA TYR A 128 6.61 -4.50 8.06
C TYR A 128 7.14 -3.88 9.34
N ASP A 129 8.10 -2.95 9.21
CA ASP A 129 8.55 -2.10 10.32
C ASP A 129 7.36 -1.31 10.92
N PRO A 130 7.06 -1.46 12.22
CA PRO A 130 5.85 -0.90 12.82
C PRO A 130 5.82 0.62 12.80
N ILE A 131 6.98 1.29 12.87
CA ILE A 131 7.07 2.76 12.84
C ILE A 131 6.76 3.28 11.43
N THR A 132 7.39 2.70 10.41
CA THR A 132 7.19 3.08 9.01
C THR A 132 5.77 2.74 8.56
N LEU A 133 5.23 1.60 9.01
CA LEU A 133 3.84 1.20 8.75
C LEU A 133 2.85 2.20 9.36
N ALA A 134 3.06 2.59 10.62
CA ALA A 134 2.23 3.59 11.27
C ALA A 134 2.27 4.94 10.55
N ARG A 135 3.45 5.39 10.11
CA ARG A 135 3.62 6.63 9.32
C ARG A 135 2.90 6.53 7.98
N HIS A 136 3.14 5.47 7.20
CA HIS A 136 2.47 5.25 5.92
C HIS A 136 0.95 5.25 6.07
N ARG A 137 0.43 4.50 7.05
CA ARG A 137 -1.00 4.46 7.37
C ARG A 137 -1.55 5.84 7.73
N GLY A 138 -0.85 6.59 8.58
CA GLY A 138 -1.26 7.93 9.00
C GLY A 138 -1.37 8.89 7.81
N TRP A 139 -0.35 8.92 6.95
CA TRP A 139 -0.35 9.76 5.76
C TRP A 139 -1.38 9.34 4.72
N GLY A 140 -1.63 8.03 4.56
CA GLY A 140 -2.70 7.51 3.71
C GLY A 140 -4.10 7.94 4.18
N ILE A 141 -4.37 7.86 5.49
CA ILE A 141 -5.63 8.33 6.08
C ILE A 141 -5.77 9.84 5.93
N ALA A 142 -4.70 10.60 6.18
CA ALA A 142 -4.69 12.05 6.01
C ALA A 142 -4.99 12.44 4.55
N ALA A 143 -4.34 11.78 3.57
CA ALA A 143 -4.60 12.02 2.15
C ALA A 143 -6.07 11.76 1.79
N GLY A 144 -6.64 10.66 2.26
CA GLY A 144 -8.05 10.33 2.06
C GLY A 144 -9.00 11.36 2.69
N ALA A 145 -8.73 11.78 3.93
CA ALA A 145 -9.52 12.76 4.65
C ALA A 145 -9.49 14.14 3.97
N VAL A 146 -8.31 14.64 3.61
CA VAL A 146 -8.15 15.93 2.91
C VAL A 146 -8.85 15.88 1.56
N THR A 147 -8.75 14.77 0.82
CA THR A 147 -9.45 14.58 -0.46
C THR A 147 -10.97 14.59 -0.28
N ALA A 148 -11.49 13.95 0.78
CA ALA A 148 -12.92 13.97 1.10
C ALA A 148 -13.42 15.38 1.48
N ILE A 149 -12.63 16.15 2.24
CA ILE A 149 -12.94 17.55 2.57
C ILE A 149 -12.91 18.41 1.30
N ALA A 150 -11.92 18.22 0.43
CA ALA A 150 -11.83 18.91 -0.87
C ALA A 150 -13.05 18.60 -1.75
N TRP A 151 -13.47 17.33 -1.83
CA TRP A 151 -14.67 16.89 -2.53
C TRP A 151 -15.94 17.56 -1.99
N GLY A 152 -16.09 17.63 -0.67
CA GLY A 152 -17.23 18.28 -0.02
C GLY A 152 -17.28 19.78 -0.29
N LEU A 153 -16.14 20.47 -0.12
CA LEU A 153 -16.04 21.90 -0.42
C LEU A 153 -16.30 22.20 -1.89
N HIS A 154 -15.70 21.44 -2.81
CA HIS A 154 -15.89 21.63 -4.24
C HIS A 154 -17.35 21.40 -4.66
N ARG A 155 -18.05 20.44 -4.03
CA ARG A 155 -19.49 20.22 -4.23
C ARG A 155 -20.32 21.44 -3.88
N LEU A 156 -19.98 22.15 -2.80
CA LEU A 156 -20.66 23.38 -2.39
C LEU A 156 -20.37 24.54 -3.37
N LEU A 157 -19.18 24.58 -3.98
CA LEU A 157 -18.75 25.61 -4.93
C LEU A 157 -19.27 25.40 -6.37
N LEU A 158 -19.88 24.25 -6.67
CA LEU A 158 -20.53 24.02 -7.96
C LEU A 158 -21.73 24.95 -8.19
N GLY A 159 -22.51 25.25 -7.13
CA GLY A 159 -23.65 26.15 -7.20
C GLY A 159 -23.22 27.61 -7.21
N GLU A 160 -22.59 28.04 -6.12
CA GLU A 160 -22.24 29.45 -5.87
C GLU A 160 -20.72 29.60 -5.66
N PRO A 161 -19.93 29.81 -6.73
CA PRO A 161 -18.48 29.90 -6.62
C PRO A 161 -18.04 31.18 -5.91
N ARG A 162 -17.58 31.05 -4.65
CA ARG A 162 -16.98 32.16 -3.88
C ARG A 162 -15.46 32.14 -4.01
N ARG A 163 -14.83 33.30 -4.22
CA ARG A 163 -13.36 33.43 -4.36
C ARG A 163 -12.60 32.74 -3.22
N GLY A 164 -12.97 33.00 -1.97
CA GLY A 164 -12.32 32.38 -0.80
C GLY A 164 -12.46 30.85 -0.77
N GLY A 165 -13.62 30.33 -1.17
CA GLY A 165 -13.84 28.87 -1.25
C GLY A 165 -13.00 28.21 -2.34
N ILE A 166 -12.85 28.86 -3.50
CA ILE A 166 -11.98 28.35 -4.59
C ILE A 166 -10.52 28.28 -4.13
N VAL A 167 -10.03 29.32 -3.44
CA VAL A 167 -8.67 29.32 -2.88
C VAL A 167 -8.51 28.20 -1.85
N ALA A 168 -9.46 28.06 -0.92
CA ALA A 168 -9.43 26.98 0.07
C ALA A 168 -9.45 25.58 -0.59
N PHE A 169 -10.26 25.38 -1.63
CA PHE A 169 -10.29 24.14 -2.40
C PHE A 169 -8.93 23.84 -3.05
N ARG A 170 -8.29 24.82 -3.68
CA ARG A 170 -6.97 24.66 -4.30
C ARG A 170 -5.89 24.31 -3.28
N LEU A 171 -5.93 24.95 -2.11
CA LEU A 171 -5.02 24.64 -1.00
C LEU A 171 -5.24 23.21 -0.49
N LEU A 172 -6.49 22.78 -0.31
CA LEU A 172 -6.79 21.39 0.07
C LEU A 172 -6.29 20.39 -0.99
N LEU A 173 -6.46 20.69 -2.28
CA LEU A 173 -5.98 19.83 -3.35
C LEU A 173 -4.45 19.73 -3.37
N PHE A 174 -3.75 20.85 -3.12
CA PHE A 174 -2.30 20.85 -2.95
C PHE A 174 -1.87 20.01 -1.74
N VAL A 175 -2.52 20.20 -0.58
CA VAL A 175 -2.23 19.41 0.63
C VAL A 175 -2.49 17.92 0.39
N ALA A 176 -3.58 17.55 -0.31
CA ALA A 176 -3.87 16.16 -0.66
C ALA A 176 -2.75 15.53 -1.50
N LEU A 177 -2.22 16.26 -2.49
CA LEU A 177 -1.07 15.81 -3.29
C LEU A 177 0.20 15.63 -2.45
N MET A 178 0.48 16.56 -1.53
CA MET A 178 1.63 16.43 -0.62
C MET A 178 1.48 15.22 0.30
N CYS A 179 0.31 15.00 0.88
CA CYS A 179 0.05 13.80 1.68
C CYS A 179 0.21 12.52 0.86
N LEU A 180 -0.24 12.49 -0.41
CA LEU A 180 -0.05 11.34 -1.30
C LEU A 180 1.43 11.08 -1.61
N VAL A 181 2.23 12.12 -1.85
CA VAL A 181 3.68 11.99 -2.08
C VAL A 181 4.36 11.41 -0.84
N ILE A 182 4.06 11.94 0.34
CA ILE A 182 4.65 11.45 1.60
C ILE A 182 4.19 10.02 1.91
N ALA A 183 2.90 9.71 1.73
CA ALA A 183 2.38 8.36 1.87
C ALA A 183 3.05 7.38 0.90
N GLY A 184 3.26 7.81 -0.36
CA GLY A 184 3.94 7.05 -1.39
C GLY A 184 5.41 6.80 -1.06
N HIS A 185 6.13 7.80 -0.54
CA HIS A 185 7.50 7.65 -0.07
C HIS A 185 7.61 6.58 1.03
N HIS A 186 6.78 6.68 2.07
CA HIS A 186 6.77 5.66 3.12
C HIS A 186 6.28 4.29 2.63
N GLY A 187 5.35 4.25 1.68
CA GLY A 187 4.88 3.02 1.03
C GLY A 187 6.00 2.33 0.25
N GLY A 188 6.79 3.09 -0.50
CA GLY A 188 7.98 2.59 -1.18
C GLY A 188 9.05 2.09 -0.21
N SER A 189 9.26 2.78 0.91
CA SER A 189 10.18 2.31 1.96
C SER A 189 9.73 0.99 2.60
N LEU A 190 8.42 0.72 2.67
CA LEU A 190 7.88 -0.55 3.16
C LEU A 190 8.12 -1.72 2.20
N THR A 191 8.15 -1.47 0.88
CA THR A 191 8.28 -2.54 -0.12
C THR A 191 9.70 -2.71 -0.66
N HIS A 192 10.48 -1.64 -0.69
CA HIS A 192 11.82 -1.62 -1.29
C HIS A 192 12.93 -1.23 -0.31
N GLY A 193 12.60 -0.86 0.94
CA GLY A 193 13.57 -0.35 1.90
C GLY A 193 13.89 1.14 1.71
N THR A 194 14.54 1.74 2.71
CA THR A 194 14.80 3.19 2.76
C THR A 194 15.91 3.66 1.82
N THR A 195 16.80 2.75 1.42
CA THR A 195 17.96 3.05 0.57
C THR A 195 17.70 2.85 -0.93
N PHE A 196 16.52 2.34 -1.32
CA PHE A 196 16.23 1.96 -2.70
C PHE A 196 16.46 3.10 -3.72
N LEU A 197 16.10 4.33 -3.37
CA LEU A 197 16.29 5.48 -4.25
C LEU A 197 17.73 6.00 -4.30
N THR A 198 18.55 5.66 -3.30
CA THR A 198 19.92 6.19 -3.12
C THR A 198 21.01 5.19 -3.47
N GLU A 199 20.68 3.90 -3.50
CA GLU A 199 21.58 2.79 -3.82
C GLU A 199 22.32 3.02 -5.15
N ASN A 200 21.58 3.44 -6.17
CA ASN A 200 22.09 3.70 -7.52
C ASN A 200 22.28 5.20 -7.84
N ALA A 201 22.30 6.07 -6.83
CA ALA A 201 22.47 7.50 -7.07
C ALA A 201 23.91 7.83 -7.56
N PRO A 202 24.09 8.83 -8.44
CA PRO A 202 25.41 9.35 -8.82
C PRO A 202 26.21 9.79 -7.60
N ASN A 203 27.54 9.66 -7.64
CA ASN A 203 28.43 9.98 -6.52
C ASN A 203 28.24 11.40 -5.97
N ALA A 204 27.88 12.36 -6.82
CA ALA A 204 27.54 13.73 -6.40
C ALA A 204 26.38 13.77 -5.41
N ILE A 205 25.32 12.98 -5.64
CA ILE A 205 24.14 12.91 -4.76
C ILE A 205 24.46 12.10 -3.51
N LYS A 206 25.24 11.02 -3.63
CA LYS A 206 25.69 10.21 -2.48
C LYS A 206 26.49 11.05 -1.49
N ASN A 207 27.41 11.89 -1.98
CA ASN A 207 28.22 12.77 -1.13
C ASN A 207 27.38 13.84 -0.42
N LEU A 208 26.37 14.41 -1.10
CA LEU A 208 25.45 15.37 -0.50
C LEU A 208 24.53 14.76 0.56
N LEU A 209 24.18 13.48 0.42
CA LEU A 209 23.34 12.76 1.38
C LEU A 209 24.14 12.21 2.57
N ALA A 210 25.42 11.89 2.37
CA ALA A 210 26.33 11.44 3.43
C ALA A 210 26.66 12.53 4.46
N GLU A 211 26.36 13.80 4.15
CA GLU A 211 26.61 14.95 5.04
C GLU A 211 25.47 15.22 6.03
N SER A 212 24.33 14.54 5.90
CA SER A 212 23.37 14.43 7.01
C SER A 212 23.89 13.40 8.00
N PRO A 213 24.07 13.75 9.29
CA PRO A 213 24.74 12.87 10.22
C PRO A 213 23.88 11.61 10.35
N GLU A 214 24.39 10.49 9.84
CA GLU A 214 24.09 9.21 10.44
C GLU A 214 24.43 9.37 11.92
N THR A 215 23.37 9.45 12.72
CA THR A 215 23.37 9.24 14.15
C THR A 215 24.44 8.23 14.45
N THR A 216 25.45 8.68 15.19
CA THR A 216 26.53 7.90 15.75
C THR A 216 26.02 6.55 16.23
N ALA A 217 26.17 5.52 15.40
CA ALA A 217 26.03 4.15 15.82
C ALA A 217 27.23 3.85 16.71
N VAL A 218 26.98 3.72 18.02
CA VAL A 218 27.97 3.21 18.97
C VAL A 218 28.37 1.80 18.50
N PRO A 219 29.63 1.56 18.11
CA PRO A 219 30.07 0.23 17.72
C PRO A 219 30.18 -0.61 18.99
N GLY A 220 29.40 -1.70 19.08
CA GLY A 220 29.66 -2.76 20.07
C GLY A 220 28.48 -3.32 20.87
N SER A 221 27.21 -3.06 20.52
CA SER A 221 26.11 -3.84 21.13
C SER A 221 25.77 -5.07 20.26
N PRO A 222 25.87 -6.30 20.79
CA PRO A 222 25.57 -7.55 20.06
C PRO A 222 24.15 -7.58 19.46
N ALA A 223 23.20 -6.84 20.07
CA ALA A 223 21.83 -6.77 19.57
C ALA A 223 21.69 -5.86 18.33
N ALA A 224 22.51 -4.80 18.24
CA ALA A 224 22.48 -3.88 17.10
C ALA A 224 23.19 -4.48 15.88
N SER A 225 24.27 -5.24 16.08
CA SER A 225 24.89 -6.00 15.01
C SER A 225 23.93 -7.06 14.49
N ALA A 226 23.36 -7.91 15.37
CA ALA A 226 22.47 -9.01 14.96
C ALA A 226 21.27 -8.53 14.11
N SER A 227 20.71 -7.37 14.44
CA SER A 227 19.63 -6.72 13.67
C SER A 227 20.10 -6.28 12.27
N ARG A 228 21.32 -5.73 12.18
CA ARG A 228 21.93 -5.35 10.90
C ARG A 228 22.22 -6.59 10.05
N GLU A 229 22.84 -7.61 10.62
CA GLU A 229 23.13 -8.86 9.91
C GLU A 229 21.84 -9.55 9.40
N ALA A 230 20.76 -9.55 10.21
CA ALA A 230 19.45 -10.04 9.78
C ALA A 230 18.88 -9.26 8.58
N THR A 231 19.01 -7.93 8.62
CA THR A 231 18.52 -7.05 7.56
C THR A 231 19.28 -7.25 6.24
N GLU A 232 20.62 -7.32 6.31
CA GLU A 232 21.48 -7.56 5.14
C GLU A 232 21.20 -8.93 4.51
N ALA A 233 21.07 -10.00 5.31
CA ALA A 233 20.74 -11.33 4.81
C ALA A 233 19.33 -11.40 4.18
N LYS A 234 18.33 -10.73 4.78
CA LYS A 234 16.97 -10.66 4.21
C LYS A 234 16.95 -10.03 2.82
N ALA A 235 17.73 -8.97 2.60
CA ALA A 235 17.85 -8.34 1.29
C ALA A 235 18.40 -9.32 0.24
N VAL A 236 19.45 -10.08 0.58
CA VAL A 236 20.02 -11.11 -0.29
C VAL A 236 18.98 -12.19 -0.60
N PHE A 237 18.26 -12.71 0.40
CA PHE A 237 17.22 -13.71 0.18
C PHE A 237 16.11 -13.20 -0.73
N ALA A 238 15.66 -11.97 -0.55
CA ALA A 238 14.61 -11.36 -1.36
C ALA A 238 15.02 -11.24 -2.84
N HIS A 239 16.23 -10.77 -3.12
CA HIS A 239 16.69 -10.51 -4.49
C HIS A 239 17.19 -11.76 -5.21
N ARG A 240 17.87 -12.67 -4.50
CA ARG A 240 18.57 -13.79 -5.11
C ARG A 240 17.84 -15.14 -4.96
N CYS A 241 17.08 -15.33 -3.88
CA CYS A 241 16.62 -16.67 -3.49
C CYS A 241 15.10 -16.89 -3.64
N ILE A 242 14.26 -15.90 -3.27
CA ILE A 242 12.80 -16.06 -3.19
C ILE A 242 12.17 -16.47 -4.54
N ALA A 243 12.69 -15.97 -5.66
CA ALA A 243 12.15 -16.31 -6.98
C ALA A 243 12.16 -17.83 -7.32
N CYS A 244 13.00 -18.61 -6.63
CA CYS A 244 13.10 -20.06 -6.84
C CYS A 244 12.87 -20.90 -5.57
N HIS A 245 12.98 -20.29 -4.39
CA HIS A 245 12.81 -20.91 -3.07
C HIS A 245 11.81 -20.11 -2.21
N GLY A 246 10.76 -19.61 -2.85
CA GLY A 246 9.68 -18.86 -2.21
C GLY A 246 8.36 -19.66 -2.23
N PRO A 247 7.23 -19.02 -1.87
CA PRO A 247 5.95 -19.72 -1.77
C PRO A 247 5.44 -20.18 -3.14
N GLU A 248 5.69 -19.40 -4.20
CA GLU A 248 5.27 -19.69 -5.57
C GLU A 248 6.08 -20.81 -6.22
N LYS A 249 7.37 -20.91 -5.86
CA LYS A 249 8.29 -21.88 -6.43
C LYS A 249 9.23 -22.40 -5.35
N GLN A 250 9.15 -23.70 -5.10
CA GLN A 250 9.91 -24.39 -4.05
C GLN A 250 10.87 -25.39 -4.68
N LYS A 251 11.85 -24.89 -5.44
CA LYS A 251 12.89 -25.76 -6.00
C LYS A 251 13.58 -26.50 -4.86
N GLY A 252 13.85 -27.78 -5.07
CA GLY A 252 14.46 -28.62 -4.05
C GLY A 252 13.61 -28.82 -2.79
N LYS A 253 12.28 -28.58 -2.79
CA LYS A 253 11.43 -28.59 -1.57
C LYS A 253 11.99 -27.69 -0.45
N PHE A 254 12.64 -26.60 -0.83
CA PHE A 254 13.29 -25.67 0.09
C PHE A 254 12.65 -24.30 0.00
N ARG A 255 12.54 -23.63 1.14
CA ARG A 255 12.01 -22.27 1.27
C ARG A 255 12.90 -21.41 2.15
N VAL A 256 13.16 -20.18 1.69
CA VAL A 256 13.95 -19.19 2.44
C VAL A 256 13.10 -18.22 3.24
N ASP A 257 11.80 -18.13 2.95
CA ASP A 257 10.85 -17.24 3.61
C ASP A 257 10.17 -17.87 4.83
N ASP A 258 10.45 -19.16 5.08
CA ASP A 258 10.01 -19.88 6.27
C ASP A 258 11.24 -20.27 7.10
N ARG A 259 11.24 -19.90 8.38
CA ARG A 259 12.40 -20.10 9.28
C ARG A 259 12.75 -21.57 9.47
N GLU A 260 11.75 -22.41 9.66
CA GLU A 260 11.97 -23.82 9.96
C GLU A 260 12.51 -24.55 8.72
N MET A 261 11.96 -24.23 7.55
CA MET A 261 12.45 -24.73 6.25
C MET A 261 13.86 -24.21 5.92
N LEU A 262 14.16 -22.94 6.22
CA LEU A 262 15.47 -22.34 5.99
C LEU A 262 16.57 -23.01 6.82
N LEU A 263 16.25 -23.45 8.04
CA LEU A 263 17.21 -24.14 8.90
C LEU A 263 17.41 -25.60 8.47
N HIS A 264 16.33 -26.35 8.27
CA HIS A 264 16.41 -27.80 8.01
C HIS A 264 16.84 -28.14 6.59
N GLY A 265 16.67 -27.22 5.63
CA GLY A 265 16.95 -27.48 4.22
C GLY A 265 15.82 -28.23 3.52
N GLY A 266 16.04 -28.58 2.26
CA GLY A 266 15.04 -29.22 1.40
C GLY A 266 15.29 -30.72 1.19
N LYS A 267 15.17 -31.15 -0.08
CA LYS A 267 15.33 -32.55 -0.54
C LYS A 267 16.67 -33.19 -0.16
N SER A 268 17.71 -32.41 0.11
CA SER A 268 19.02 -32.94 0.49
C SER A 268 19.02 -33.61 1.87
N GLY A 269 18.08 -33.26 2.76
CA GLY A 269 18.08 -33.72 4.16
C GLY A 269 19.26 -33.18 4.99
N ILE A 270 20.04 -32.25 4.43
CA ILE A 270 21.16 -31.57 5.08
C ILE A 270 20.67 -30.19 5.51
N ALA A 271 20.96 -29.80 6.75
CA ALA A 271 20.67 -28.47 7.27
C ALA A 271 21.19 -27.39 6.31
N ALA A 272 20.27 -26.56 5.81
CA ALA A 272 20.62 -25.46 4.93
C ALA A 272 21.38 -24.37 5.70
N VAL A 273 20.96 -24.10 6.94
CA VAL A 273 21.62 -23.14 7.83
C VAL A 273 21.87 -23.81 9.18
N VAL A 274 23.13 -23.78 9.61
CA VAL A 274 23.58 -24.16 10.95
C VAL A 274 23.94 -22.88 11.70
N PRO A 275 23.07 -22.36 12.60
CA PRO A 275 23.34 -21.13 13.34
C PRO A 275 24.71 -21.15 14.03
N GLY A 276 25.50 -20.11 13.82
CA GLY A 276 26.85 -19.95 14.36
C GLY A 276 27.95 -20.61 13.52
N ASP A 277 27.63 -21.46 12.54
CA ASP A 277 28.62 -22.23 11.76
C ASP A 277 28.33 -22.16 10.24
N PRO A 278 28.86 -21.13 9.54
CA PRO A 278 28.73 -21.03 8.09
C PRO A 278 29.40 -22.19 7.35
N GLY A 279 30.47 -22.76 7.91
CA GLY A 279 31.22 -23.86 7.29
C GLY A 279 30.41 -25.15 7.22
N LYS A 280 29.49 -25.36 8.16
CA LYS A 280 28.53 -26.48 8.16
C LYS A 280 27.19 -26.16 7.50
N SER A 281 26.98 -24.92 7.08
CA SER A 281 25.75 -24.50 6.44
C SER A 281 25.76 -24.83 4.95
N ASN A 282 24.90 -25.76 4.54
CA ASN A 282 24.83 -26.20 3.15
C ASN A 282 24.49 -25.05 2.18
N LEU A 283 23.77 -24.03 2.65
CA LEU A 283 23.47 -22.82 1.88
C LEU A 283 24.74 -22.14 1.36
N ILE A 284 25.74 -21.92 2.22
CA ILE A 284 27.02 -21.30 1.82
C ILE A 284 27.77 -22.21 0.86
N ARG A 285 27.82 -23.52 1.14
CA ARG A 285 28.46 -24.50 0.26
C ARG A 285 27.91 -24.42 -1.16
N LEU A 286 26.58 -24.49 -1.32
CA LEU A 286 25.92 -24.44 -2.63
C LEU A 286 26.15 -23.11 -3.36
N CYS A 287 26.23 -22.00 -2.63
CA CYS A 287 26.54 -20.69 -3.21
C CYS A 287 27.99 -20.52 -3.67
N THR A 288 28.90 -21.36 -3.17
CA THR A 288 30.34 -21.33 -3.53
C THR A 288 30.74 -22.39 -4.54
N LEU A 289 29.81 -23.27 -4.97
CA LEU A 289 30.12 -24.29 -5.95
C LEU A 289 30.47 -23.68 -7.32
N PRO A 290 31.33 -24.35 -8.12
CA PRO A 290 31.57 -23.98 -9.50
C PRO A 290 30.27 -23.89 -10.32
N LYS A 291 30.20 -22.97 -11.27
CA LYS A 291 28.97 -22.68 -12.05
C LYS A 291 28.47 -23.86 -12.88
N ASP A 292 29.37 -24.74 -13.27
CA ASP A 292 29.12 -25.96 -14.04
C ASP A 292 28.65 -27.13 -13.17
N ASN A 293 28.54 -26.94 -11.85
CA ASN A 293 27.98 -27.92 -10.96
C ASN A 293 26.45 -27.85 -10.93
N ASP A 294 25.78 -28.99 -11.10
CA ASP A 294 24.32 -29.10 -11.12
C ASP A 294 23.64 -28.60 -9.82
N ASP A 295 24.35 -28.66 -8.69
CA ASP A 295 23.85 -28.21 -7.39
C ASP A 295 24.21 -26.74 -7.10
N ALA A 296 24.96 -26.06 -7.96
CA ALA A 296 25.36 -24.68 -7.75
C ALA A 296 24.15 -23.75 -7.67
N MET A 297 24.22 -22.81 -6.71
CA MET A 297 23.20 -21.80 -6.52
C MET A 297 23.84 -20.41 -6.67
N PRO A 298 23.31 -19.52 -7.52
CA PRO A 298 22.13 -19.67 -8.38
C PRO A 298 22.36 -20.66 -9.53
N PRO A 299 21.28 -21.25 -10.10
CA PRO A 299 21.40 -22.22 -11.19
C PRO A 299 22.01 -21.60 -12.45
N GLU A 300 22.49 -22.45 -13.35
CA GLU A 300 23.09 -22.04 -14.62
C GLU A 300 22.21 -21.04 -15.39
N GLY A 301 22.84 -20.01 -15.95
CA GLY A 301 22.17 -18.89 -16.61
C GLY A 301 21.73 -17.75 -15.68
N LYS A 302 21.96 -17.85 -14.37
CA LYS A 302 21.82 -16.71 -13.44
C LYS A 302 23.16 -16.20 -12.94
N GLU A 303 23.23 -14.91 -12.65
CA GLU A 303 24.42 -14.29 -12.07
C GLU A 303 24.67 -14.84 -10.66
N PRO A 304 25.91 -15.23 -10.33
CA PRO A 304 26.31 -15.59 -8.97
C PRO A 304 26.09 -14.45 -7.98
N LEU A 305 26.06 -14.82 -6.71
CA LEU A 305 26.18 -13.85 -5.64
C LEU A 305 27.54 -13.16 -5.75
N ASP A 306 27.55 -11.84 -5.56
CA ASP A 306 28.81 -11.14 -5.40
C ASP A 306 29.44 -11.43 -4.02
N ALA A 307 30.68 -10.98 -3.85
CA ALA A 307 31.42 -11.22 -2.61
C ALA A 307 30.75 -10.57 -1.38
N GLN A 308 30.06 -9.44 -1.55
CA GLN A 308 29.41 -8.73 -0.46
C GLN A 308 28.11 -9.43 -0.04
N GLU A 309 27.31 -9.89 -1.00
CA GLU A 309 26.09 -10.68 -0.79
C GLU A 309 26.42 -12.01 -0.09
N LEU A 310 27.46 -12.71 -0.56
CA LEU A 310 27.91 -13.94 0.08
C LEU A 310 28.41 -13.69 1.50
N MET A 311 29.17 -12.61 1.72
CA MET A 311 29.66 -12.24 3.05
C MET A 311 28.54 -11.82 4.00
N ALA A 312 27.48 -11.19 3.52
CA ALA A 312 26.31 -10.86 4.33
C ALA A 312 25.65 -12.14 4.88
N LEU A 313 25.49 -13.17 4.04
CA LEU A 313 24.96 -14.47 4.46
C LEU A 313 25.90 -15.16 5.46
N VAL A 314 27.21 -15.13 5.24
CA VAL A 314 28.20 -15.71 6.17
C VAL A 314 28.11 -15.04 7.54
N LYS A 315 28.13 -13.70 7.60
CA LYS A 315 28.06 -12.94 8.85
C LYS A 315 26.75 -13.19 9.60
N TRP A 316 25.64 -13.23 8.87
CA TRP A 316 24.34 -13.56 9.43
C TRP A 316 24.31 -14.94 10.07
N ILE A 317 24.87 -15.96 9.41
CA ILE A 317 24.98 -17.29 10.01
C ILE A 317 25.89 -17.26 11.24
N GLN A 318 27.04 -16.58 11.18
CA GLN A 318 27.95 -16.43 12.33
C GLN A 318 27.27 -15.77 13.53
N ALA A 319 26.39 -14.79 13.29
CA ALA A 319 25.61 -14.10 14.31
C ALA A 319 24.48 -14.96 14.92
N GLY A 320 24.38 -16.24 14.54
CA GLY A 320 23.36 -17.16 15.03
C GLY A 320 22.08 -17.18 14.19
N ALA A 321 22.16 -16.75 12.94
CA ALA A 321 21.04 -16.67 12.01
C ALA A 321 19.81 -15.92 12.62
N PRO A 322 19.98 -14.68 13.09
CA PRO A 322 18.87 -13.89 13.65
C PRO A 322 17.81 -13.61 12.58
N PHE A 323 16.54 -13.84 12.90
CA PHE A 323 15.41 -13.62 11.99
C PHE A 323 14.77 -12.26 12.17
#